data_AF-A0A292ZEZ2-F1
#
_entry.id   AF-A0A292ZEZ2-F1
#
_cell.length_a   1.000
_cell.length_b   1.000
_cell.length_c   1.000
_cell.angle_alpha   90.00
_cell.angle_beta   90.00
_cell.angle_gamma   90.00
#
_symmetry.space_group_name_H-M   'P 1'
#
loop_
_entity.id
_entity.type
_entity.pdbx_description
1 polymer ?
#
loop_
_entity_poly.entity_id
_entity_poly.type
_entity_poly.pdbx_seq_one_letter_code
_entity_poly.pdbx_strand_id
1 'polypeptide(L)'
;MKITMIGTGYVGLVSGACFADFGHDVVCVDKDAGKIAAIESGRMPIFEPGLDHLVGSNAAAGRLSFTTDLAKGVKGADAIFIAVGTPSRRGDGHADLSYVYAAAKEIADSLDGPTVIVTKSTVPVGTGDEVERIVREARPDLDIQVVSNPEFLREGAAIGDFKRPDRVVVGTTGSQRAIDVMAQVYRPLNLNQAPVMFTGRRTAELIKYAANAFLATKITFINEMADLCEAVGAEVQDVSRGIGLDNRIGSKFLHAGPGYGGSCFPKDTLALVKTGQDYDTPIRIVETVVQVNDLRKRAMGRKIVKALGGEARGKTVALLGLTFKPNTDDMRDAPSLAIVQALEDAGAKIVAYDPEGMEVAAPLMPSVTMAKDAYEAATGADALVLVTEWDAFRALDLKRLAASMNGPVLVDLRNIYPRREAEAAGFALTRVGGKGVSA
;
A
#
# COMPACT_ATOMS: atom_id res chain seq x y z
N MET A 1 20.50 -4.76 -20.89
CA MET A 1 19.49 -3.83 -21.43
C MET A 1 19.58 -2.54 -20.66
N LYS A 2 19.39 -1.42 -21.35
CA LYS A 2 19.27 -0.10 -20.74
C LYS A 2 17.79 0.17 -20.43
N ILE A 3 17.47 0.39 -19.16
CA ILE A 3 16.11 0.63 -18.68
C ILE A 3 16.06 2.04 -18.09
N THR A 4 15.06 2.82 -18.48
CA THR A 4 14.73 4.07 -17.78
C THR A 4 13.52 3.86 -16.88
N MET A 5 13.58 4.37 -15.66
CA MET A 5 12.48 4.33 -14.69
C MET A 5 12.07 5.76 -14.33
N ILE A 6 10.89 6.19 -14.79
CA ILE A 6 10.38 7.54 -14.55
C ILE A 6 9.48 7.54 -13.32
N GLY A 7 9.89 8.30 -12.31
CA GLY A 7 9.33 8.31 -10.97
C GLY A 7 10.20 7.51 -10.01
N THR A 8 10.58 8.13 -8.89
CA THR A 8 11.35 7.50 -7.80
C THR A 8 10.57 7.44 -6.50
N GLY A 9 9.24 7.38 -6.62
CA GLY A 9 8.39 6.96 -5.51
C GLY A 9 8.53 5.46 -5.24
N TYR A 10 7.66 4.93 -4.39
CA TYR A 10 7.71 3.56 -3.92
C TYR A 10 7.86 2.50 -5.03
N VAL A 11 6.97 2.53 -6.03
CA VAL A 11 7.01 1.58 -7.16
C VAL A 11 8.27 1.75 -7.99
N GLY A 12 8.59 2.98 -8.38
CA GLY A 12 9.69 3.25 -9.31
C GLY A 12 11.06 2.96 -8.70
N LEU A 13 11.32 3.42 -7.47
CA LEU A 13 12.61 3.21 -6.81
C LEU A 13 12.89 1.73 -6.55
N VAL A 14 11.92 0.99 -6.00
CA VAL A 14 12.06 -0.46 -5.77
C VAL A 14 12.24 -1.22 -7.08
N SER A 15 11.42 -0.92 -8.10
CA SER A 15 11.51 -1.61 -9.40
C SER A 15 12.85 -1.34 -10.08
N GLY A 16 13.29 -0.07 -10.11
CA GLY A 16 14.56 0.33 -10.71
C GLY A 16 15.75 -0.32 -10.01
N ALA A 17 15.78 -0.30 -8.68
CA ALA A 17 16.84 -0.93 -7.91
C ALA A 17 16.88 -2.46 -8.12
N CYS A 18 15.73 -3.13 -8.13
CA CYS A 18 15.67 -4.57 -8.41
C CYS A 18 16.05 -4.93 -9.85
N PHE A 19 15.68 -4.11 -10.84
CA PHE A 19 16.14 -4.33 -12.22
C PHE A 19 17.67 -4.16 -12.35
N ALA A 20 18.25 -3.17 -11.66
CA ALA A 20 19.70 -3.01 -11.64
C ALA A 20 20.40 -4.21 -10.97
N ASP A 21 19.78 -4.76 -9.93
CA ASP A 21 20.25 -5.97 -9.23
C ASP A 21 20.18 -7.22 -10.10
N PHE A 22 19.25 -7.28 -11.06
CA PHE A 22 19.20 -8.30 -12.10
C PHE A 22 20.27 -8.13 -13.19
N GLY A 23 21.07 -7.07 -13.13
CA GLY A 23 22.17 -6.81 -14.05
C GLY A 23 21.81 -5.88 -15.21
N HIS A 24 20.63 -5.26 -15.22
CA HIS A 24 20.31 -4.21 -16.18
C HIS A 24 21.06 -2.92 -15.86
N ASP A 25 21.28 -2.09 -16.88
CA ASP A 25 21.74 -0.71 -16.70
C ASP A 25 20.50 0.18 -16.54
N VAL A 26 20.31 0.75 -15.36
CA VAL A 26 19.08 1.45 -14.97
C VAL A 26 19.35 2.91 -14.67
N VAL A 27 18.55 3.79 -15.28
CA VAL A 27 18.50 5.21 -14.95
C VAL A 27 17.14 5.55 -14.36
N CYS A 28 17.13 5.96 -13.10
CA CYS A 28 15.95 6.45 -12.41
C CYS A 28 15.82 7.98 -12.58
N VAL A 29 14.66 8.45 -13.02
CA VAL A 29 14.40 9.86 -13.31
C VAL A 29 13.29 10.39 -12.41
N ASP A 30 13.50 11.53 -11.75
CA ASP A 30 12.45 12.24 -11.00
C ASP A 30 12.65 13.75 -11.13
N LYS A 31 11.55 14.52 -11.14
CA LYS A 31 11.63 15.99 -11.22
C LYS A 31 12.02 16.62 -9.89
N ASP A 32 11.86 15.89 -8.79
CA ASP A 32 12.22 16.35 -7.46
C ASP A 32 13.75 16.23 -7.24
N ALA A 33 14.45 17.34 -7.44
CA ALA A 33 15.90 17.42 -7.24
C ALA A 33 16.33 17.13 -5.79
N GLY A 34 15.49 17.49 -4.80
CA GLY A 34 15.77 17.20 -3.40
C GLY A 34 15.74 15.70 -3.11
N LYS A 35 14.76 15.01 -3.69
CA LYS A 35 14.64 13.55 -3.61
C LYS A 35 15.80 12.83 -4.30
N ILE A 36 16.17 13.25 -5.51
CA ILE A 36 17.34 12.68 -6.21
C ILE A 36 18.62 12.87 -5.40
N ALA A 37 18.88 14.10 -4.91
CA ALA A 37 20.06 14.37 -4.09
C ALA A 37 20.06 13.56 -2.77
N ALA A 38 18.90 13.37 -2.15
CA ALA A 38 18.77 12.51 -0.96
C ALA A 38 19.17 11.08 -1.28
N ILE A 39 18.63 10.50 -2.36
CA ILE A 39 18.93 9.13 -2.80
C ILE A 39 20.42 8.96 -3.10
N GLU A 40 21.02 9.88 -3.85
CA GLU A 40 22.46 9.86 -4.17
C GLU A 40 23.34 9.98 -2.91
N SER A 41 22.85 10.66 -1.87
CA SER A 41 23.51 10.73 -0.56
C SER A 41 23.27 9.50 0.34
N GLY A 42 22.59 8.47 -0.16
CA GLY A 42 22.26 7.25 0.59
C GLY A 42 21.06 7.37 1.53
N ARG A 43 20.28 8.45 1.43
CA ARG A 43 19.06 8.66 2.23
C ARG A 43 17.82 8.37 1.39
N MET A 44 17.13 7.28 1.69
CA MET A 44 15.94 6.87 0.94
C MET A 44 14.74 7.74 1.34
N PRO A 45 13.91 8.18 0.36
CA PRO A 45 12.73 9.03 0.62
C PRO A 45 11.50 8.24 1.10
N ILE A 46 11.66 6.93 1.31
CA ILE A 46 10.62 5.98 1.72
C ILE A 46 11.25 4.94 2.64
N PHE A 47 10.47 4.37 3.55
CA PHE A 47 10.90 3.21 4.32
C PHE A 47 10.53 1.91 3.58
N GLU A 48 11.55 1.13 3.20
CA GLU A 48 11.38 -0.23 2.70
C GLU A 48 12.58 -1.11 3.15
N PRO A 49 12.35 -2.22 3.88
CA PRO A 49 13.44 -3.02 4.43
C PRO A 49 14.44 -3.51 3.36
N GLY A 50 15.69 -3.08 3.51
CA GLY A 50 16.82 -3.47 2.64
C GLY A 50 16.97 -2.65 1.35
N LEU A 51 16.13 -1.63 1.13
CA LEU A 51 16.20 -0.79 -0.07
C LEU A 51 17.46 0.07 -0.12
N ASP A 52 17.88 0.61 1.01
CA ASP A 52 19.11 1.39 1.18
C ASP A 52 20.35 0.63 0.70
N HIS A 53 20.51 -0.63 1.14
CA HIS A 53 21.59 -1.51 0.72
C HIS A 53 21.48 -1.88 -0.76
N LEU A 54 20.27 -2.16 -1.25
CA LEU A 54 20.04 -2.53 -2.65
C LEU A 54 20.41 -1.38 -3.61
N VAL A 55 20.01 -0.16 -3.28
CA VAL A 55 20.35 1.05 -4.03
C VAL A 55 21.85 1.32 -3.97
N GLY A 56 22.43 1.32 -2.76
CA GLY A 56 23.85 1.62 -2.56
C GLY A 56 24.77 0.64 -3.30
N SER A 57 24.49 -0.67 -3.23
CA SER A 57 25.28 -1.70 -3.91
C SER A 57 25.22 -1.61 -5.44
N ASN A 58 24.05 -1.33 -6.02
CA ASN A 58 23.90 -1.22 -7.47
C ASN A 58 24.41 0.11 -8.04
N ALA A 59 24.33 1.20 -7.26
CA ALA A 59 24.98 2.46 -7.60
C ALA A 59 26.51 2.31 -7.61
N ALA A 60 27.09 1.68 -6.58
CA ALA A 60 28.52 1.40 -6.52
C ALA A 60 29.00 0.49 -7.65
N ALA A 61 28.15 -0.44 -8.10
CA ALA A 61 28.43 -1.31 -9.23
C ALA A 61 28.24 -0.64 -10.61
N GLY A 62 27.83 0.63 -10.66
CA GLY A 62 27.63 1.39 -11.90
C GLY A 62 26.44 0.94 -12.75
N ARG A 63 25.48 0.20 -12.16
CA ARG A 63 24.27 -0.30 -12.85
C ARG A 63 23.01 0.49 -12.52
N LEU A 64 23.06 1.37 -11.52
CA LEU A 64 21.95 2.21 -11.11
C LEU A 64 22.42 3.66 -11.03
N SER A 65 21.74 4.55 -11.74
CA SER A 65 22.00 5.99 -11.70
C SER A 65 20.71 6.77 -11.55
N PHE A 66 20.84 8.01 -11.09
CA PHE A 66 19.72 8.90 -10.80
C PHE A 66 19.92 10.23 -11.54
N THR A 67 18.83 10.86 -11.99
CA THR A 67 18.91 12.15 -12.69
C THR A 67 17.58 12.88 -12.61
N THR A 68 17.63 14.21 -12.75
CA THR A 68 16.45 15.04 -12.98
C THR A 68 16.23 15.34 -14.47
N ASP A 69 17.19 14.98 -15.32
CA ASP A 69 17.20 15.23 -16.76
C ASP A 69 16.62 14.01 -17.50
N LEU A 70 15.35 14.11 -17.91
CA LEU A 70 14.65 13.03 -18.60
C LEU A 70 15.30 12.69 -19.94
N ALA A 71 15.70 13.70 -20.73
CA ALA A 71 16.30 13.50 -22.04
C ALA A 71 17.58 12.68 -21.94
N LYS A 72 18.42 12.92 -20.92
CA LYS A 72 19.59 12.07 -20.64
C LYS A 72 19.21 10.66 -20.22
N GLY A 73 18.17 10.51 -19.39
CA GLY A 73 17.71 9.21 -18.91
C GLY A 73 17.24 8.30 -20.05
N VAL A 74 16.39 8.82 -20.93
CA VAL A 74 15.75 8.02 -22.00
C VAL A 74 16.65 7.72 -23.19
N LYS A 75 17.76 8.46 -23.36
CA LYS A 75 18.65 8.31 -24.52
C LYS A 75 19.16 6.88 -24.68
N GLY A 76 18.81 6.22 -25.78
CA GLY A 76 19.21 4.83 -26.07
C GLY A 76 18.62 3.78 -25.12
N ALA A 77 17.53 4.07 -24.41
CA ALA A 77 16.86 3.10 -23.56
C ALA A 77 16.12 2.03 -24.40
N ASP A 78 16.27 0.76 -24.02
CA ASP A 78 15.53 -0.34 -24.64
C ASP A 78 14.06 -0.36 -24.18
N ALA A 79 13.85 -0.02 -22.90
CA ALA A 79 12.54 0.09 -22.27
C ALA A 79 12.48 1.29 -21.31
N ILE A 80 11.38 2.04 -21.37
CA ILE A 80 11.13 3.21 -20.51
C ILE A 80 9.87 2.95 -19.69
N PHE A 81 10.02 2.82 -18.38
CA PHE A 81 8.94 2.60 -17.45
C PHE A 81 8.39 3.93 -16.92
N ILE A 82 7.08 4.10 -16.98
CA ILE A 82 6.35 5.19 -16.33
C ILE A 82 5.81 4.64 -15.01
N ALA A 83 6.42 5.07 -13.90
CA ALA A 83 6.09 4.67 -12.52
C ALA A 83 5.78 5.89 -11.63
N VAL A 84 5.23 6.95 -12.23
CA VAL A 84 4.78 8.15 -11.52
C VAL A 84 3.48 7.89 -10.76
N GLY A 85 3.19 8.71 -9.75
CA GLY A 85 1.96 8.60 -8.97
C GLY A 85 0.70 8.87 -9.78
N THR A 86 -0.37 8.16 -9.45
CA THR A 86 -1.73 8.38 -9.95
C THR A 86 -2.68 8.60 -8.77
N PRO A 87 -2.53 9.74 -8.05
CA PRO A 87 -3.37 10.03 -6.89
C PRO A 87 -4.84 10.19 -7.31
N SER A 88 -5.76 10.10 -6.35
CA SER A 88 -7.15 10.47 -6.62
C SER A 88 -7.26 11.97 -6.90
N ARG A 89 -7.98 12.32 -7.98
CA ARG A 89 -8.36 13.69 -8.29
C ARG A 89 -9.29 14.21 -7.20
N ARG A 90 -9.03 15.45 -6.74
CA ARG A 90 -9.87 16.12 -5.74
C ARG A 90 -11.28 16.31 -6.32
N GLY A 91 -12.30 15.81 -5.60
CA GLY A 91 -13.71 16.10 -5.87
C GLY A 91 -14.53 14.95 -6.47
N ASP A 92 -13.95 14.11 -7.33
CA ASP A 92 -14.73 13.10 -8.08
C ASP A 92 -14.17 11.67 -8.06
N GLY A 93 -13.05 11.44 -7.38
CA GLY A 93 -12.52 10.10 -7.13
C GLY A 93 -11.84 9.42 -8.31
N HIS A 94 -11.69 10.10 -9.45
CA HIS A 94 -10.90 9.62 -10.58
C HIS A 94 -9.42 9.49 -10.27
N ALA A 95 -8.71 8.65 -11.02
CA ALA A 95 -7.24 8.72 -11.04
C ALA A 95 -6.78 9.99 -11.78
N ASP A 96 -5.87 10.74 -11.18
CA ASP A 96 -5.17 11.84 -11.84
C ASP A 96 -4.08 11.29 -12.75
N LEU A 97 -4.28 11.46 -14.07
CA LEU A 97 -3.39 10.98 -15.12
C LEU A 97 -2.47 12.09 -15.67
N SER A 98 -2.54 13.30 -15.12
CA SER A 98 -1.74 14.43 -15.58
C SER A 98 -0.23 14.13 -15.58
N TYR A 99 0.27 13.46 -14.53
CA TYR A 99 1.67 13.06 -14.43
C TYR A 99 2.07 12.02 -15.47
N VAL A 100 1.19 11.05 -15.74
CA VAL A 100 1.43 9.97 -16.74
C VAL A 100 1.48 10.57 -18.14
N TYR A 101 0.53 11.44 -18.49
CA TYR A 101 0.48 12.08 -19.80
C TYR A 101 1.60 13.10 -20.00
N ALA A 102 1.98 13.83 -18.95
CA ALA A 102 3.14 14.71 -18.99
C ALA A 102 4.45 13.93 -19.22
N ALA A 103 4.63 12.81 -18.52
CA ALA A 103 5.77 11.91 -18.74
C ALA A 103 5.77 11.34 -20.17
N ALA A 104 4.63 10.87 -20.67
CA ALA A 104 4.50 10.35 -22.03
C ALA A 104 4.90 11.39 -23.10
N LYS A 105 4.46 12.64 -22.94
CA LYS A 105 4.84 13.74 -23.83
C LYS A 105 6.34 14.04 -23.79
N GLU A 106 6.91 14.17 -22.59
CA GLU A 106 8.33 14.50 -22.42
C GLU A 106 9.25 13.37 -22.92
N ILE A 107 8.82 12.11 -22.77
CA ILE A 107 9.47 10.95 -23.40
C ILE A 107 9.46 11.14 -24.91
N ALA A 108 8.28 11.36 -25.53
CA ALA A 108 8.15 11.47 -26.98
C ALA A 108 9.06 12.56 -27.58
N ASP A 109 9.13 13.72 -26.91
CA ASP A 109 9.98 14.85 -27.29
C ASP A 109 11.49 14.51 -27.22
N SER A 110 11.86 13.51 -26.41
CA SER A 110 13.26 13.14 -26.12
C SER A 110 13.72 11.86 -26.81
N LEU A 111 12.83 11.10 -27.46
CA LEU A 111 13.20 9.86 -28.14
C LEU A 111 14.11 10.15 -29.36
N ASP A 112 14.96 9.21 -29.71
CA ASP A 112 15.80 9.29 -30.92
C ASP A 112 15.78 7.98 -31.73
N GLY A 113 15.04 6.97 -31.26
CA GLY A 113 14.95 5.68 -31.92
C GLY A 113 13.80 4.80 -31.42
N PRO A 114 13.65 3.61 -32.01
CA PRO A 114 12.56 2.71 -31.70
C PRO A 114 12.60 2.29 -30.22
N THR A 115 11.48 2.38 -29.49
CA THR A 115 11.48 2.17 -28.02
C THR A 115 10.21 1.47 -27.52
N VAL A 116 10.30 0.75 -26.40
CA VAL A 116 9.14 0.22 -25.66
C VAL A 116 8.86 1.09 -24.43
N ILE A 117 7.69 1.75 -24.42
CA ILE A 117 7.20 2.53 -23.28
C ILE A 117 6.28 1.64 -22.45
N VAL A 118 6.54 1.56 -21.15
CA VAL A 118 5.89 0.63 -20.23
C VAL A 118 5.17 1.40 -19.13
N THR A 119 3.84 1.41 -19.16
CA THR A 119 3.04 1.98 -18.07
C THR A 119 3.01 1.00 -16.90
N LYS A 120 3.74 1.35 -15.84
CA LYS A 120 3.82 0.58 -14.59
C LYS A 120 2.96 1.18 -13.48
N SER A 121 2.71 2.48 -13.54
CA SER A 121 1.70 3.17 -12.74
C SER A 121 0.34 2.47 -12.82
N THR A 122 -0.38 2.38 -11.71
CA THR A 122 -1.77 1.91 -11.73
C THR A 122 -2.62 2.97 -12.44
N VAL A 123 -3.14 2.63 -13.62
CA VAL A 123 -3.90 3.56 -14.48
C VAL A 123 -5.21 2.93 -14.94
N PRO A 124 -6.34 3.68 -15.01
CA PRO A 124 -7.61 3.17 -15.51
C PRO A 124 -7.48 2.59 -16.91
N VAL A 125 -8.38 1.67 -17.25
CA VAL A 125 -8.39 1.02 -18.56
C VAL A 125 -8.49 2.02 -19.71
N GLY A 126 -7.70 1.80 -20.75
CA GLY A 126 -7.61 2.70 -21.91
C GLY A 126 -6.53 3.77 -21.80
N THR A 127 -5.89 3.94 -20.63
CA THR A 127 -4.80 4.92 -20.47
C THR A 127 -3.62 4.61 -21.38
N GLY A 128 -3.27 3.33 -21.57
CA GLY A 128 -2.22 2.93 -22.51
C GLY A 128 -2.52 3.27 -23.97
N ASP A 129 -3.80 3.36 -24.35
CA ASP A 129 -4.19 3.80 -25.69
C ASP A 129 -4.00 5.31 -25.84
N GLU A 130 -4.29 6.08 -24.80
CA GLU A 130 -4.07 7.53 -24.78
C GLU A 130 -2.58 7.89 -24.75
N VAL A 131 -1.77 7.14 -23.99
CA VAL A 131 -0.30 7.24 -24.03
C VAL A 131 0.22 6.94 -25.44
N GLU A 132 -0.31 5.89 -26.10
CA GLU A 132 0.04 5.59 -27.48
C GLU A 132 -0.33 6.73 -28.44
N ARG A 133 -1.53 7.31 -28.29
CA ARG A 133 -1.96 8.47 -29.09
C ARG A 133 -0.99 9.65 -28.93
N ILE A 134 -0.71 10.06 -27.69
CA ILE A 134 0.20 11.18 -27.37
C ILE A 134 1.57 10.99 -28.03
N VAL A 135 2.14 9.80 -27.87
CA VAL A 135 3.50 9.53 -28.34
C VAL A 135 3.54 9.41 -29.87
N ARG A 136 2.53 8.79 -30.50
CA ARG A 136 2.44 8.69 -31.97
C ARG A 136 2.20 10.03 -32.66
N GLU A 137 1.45 10.94 -32.03
CA GLU A 137 1.25 12.30 -32.56
C GLU A 137 2.55 13.10 -32.58
N ALA A 138 3.36 12.97 -31.53
CA ALA A 138 4.65 13.64 -31.44
C ALA A 138 5.71 12.99 -32.34
N ARG A 139 5.73 11.65 -32.42
CA ARG A 139 6.75 10.86 -33.13
C ARG A 139 6.16 9.81 -34.08
N PRO A 140 5.47 10.24 -35.15
CA PRO A 140 4.91 9.33 -36.14
C PRO A 140 5.99 8.60 -36.97
N ASP A 141 7.22 9.10 -36.93
CA ASP A 141 8.40 8.57 -37.63
C ASP A 141 9.05 7.36 -36.94
N LEU A 142 8.74 7.10 -35.66
CA LEU A 142 9.38 6.05 -34.87
C LEU A 142 8.48 4.83 -34.64
N ASP A 143 9.09 3.64 -34.66
CA ASP A 143 8.44 2.42 -34.17
C ASP A 143 8.46 2.39 -32.63
N ILE A 144 7.36 2.88 -32.04
CA ILE A 144 7.12 2.94 -30.60
C ILE A 144 6.03 1.96 -30.22
N GLN A 145 6.29 1.19 -29.17
CA GLN A 145 5.37 0.22 -28.58
C GLN A 145 4.98 0.68 -27.19
N VAL A 146 3.67 0.69 -26.88
CA VAL A 146 3.15 1.03 -25.55
C VAL A 146 2.59 -0.22 -24.88
N VAL A 147 3.10 -0.54 -23.71
CA VAL A 147 2.83 -1.75 -22.93
C VAL A 147 2.25 -1.36 -21.57
N SER A 148 1.31 -2.15 -21.05
CA SER A 148 0.90 -2.08 -19.64
C SER A 148 1.59 -3.18 -18.86
N ASN A 149 2.31 -2.82 -17.79
CA ASN A 149 2.95 -3.78 -16.89
C ASN A 149 2.67 -3.37 -15.44
N PRO A 150 1.45 -3.61 -14.94
CA PRO A 150 1.08 -3.21 -13.60
C PRO A 150 1.94 -3.91 -12.55
N GLU A 151 2.11 -3.23 -11.42
CA GLU A 151 2.85 -3.73 -10.27
C GLU A 151 1.91 -4.34 -9.21
N PHE A 152 2.34 -5.38 -8.49
CA PHE A 152 1.59 -6.08 -7.44
C PHE A 152 2.28 -6.16 -6.09
N LEU A 153 3.43 -5.50 -5.92
CA LEU A 153 4.17 -5.42 -4.67
C LEU A 153 3.33 -4.85 -3.53
N ARG A 154 3.65 -5.32 -2.32
CA ARG A 154 3.12 -4.78 -1.07
C ARG A 154 4.21 -3.94 -0.44
N GLU A 155 3.85 -2.73 0.02
CA GLU A 155 4.79 -1.92 0.81
C GLU A 155 5.32 -2.70 2.04
N GLY A 156 6.54 -2.52 2.49
CA GLY A 156 7.13 -3.28 3.60
C GLY A 156 7.55 -4.72 3.26
N ALA A 157 7.34 -5.17 2.02
CA ALA A 157 7.76 -6.48 1.51
C ALA A 157 8.04 -6.43 -0.01
N ALA A 158 8.25 -5.25 -0.56
CA ALA A 158 8.24 -4.95 -1.97
C ALA A 158 9.44 -5.56 -2.71
N ILE A 159 10.63 -5.55 -2.09
CA ILE A 159 11.81 -6.21 -2.68
C ILE A 159 11.57 -7.71 -2.82
N GLY A 160 11.00 -8.34 -1.78
CA GLY A 160 10.66 -9.75 -1.78
C GLY A 160 9.61 -10.09 -2.83
N ASP A 161 8.53 -9.31 -2.89
CA ASP A 161 7.44 -9.48 -3.87
C ASP A 161 7.92 -9.27 -5.31
N PHE A 162 8.82 -8.31 -5.55
CA PHE A 162 9.38 -8.05 -6.88
C PHE A 162 10.34 -9.15 -7.33
N LYS A 163 11.21 -9.63 -6.44
CA LYS A 163 12.19 -10.69 -6.76
C LYS A 163 11.58 -12.07 -6.86
N ARG A 164 10.44 -12.31 -6.20
CA ARG A 164 9.72 -13.59 -6.21
C ARG A 164 8.22 -13.36 -6.42
N PRO A 165 7.83 -12.84 -7.60
CA PRO A 165 6.44 -12.52 -7.86
C PRO A 165 5.62 -13.78 -8.05
N ASP A 166 4.37 -13.79 -7.57
CA ASP A 166 3.40 -14.84 -7.93
C ASP A 166 3.20 -14.90 -9.46
N ARG A 167 3.25 -13.73 -10.12
CA ARG A 167 3.14 -13.51 -11.56
C ARG A 167 3.59 -12.10 -11.94
N VAL A 168 4.02 -11.93 -13.19
CA VAL A 168 4.23 -10.63 -13.83
C VAL A 168 3.22 -10.51 -14.97
N VAL A 169 2.42 -9.44 -15.00
CA VAL A 169 1.41 -9.23 -16.06
C VAL A 169 1.95 -8.25 -17.09
N VAL A 170 1.87 -8.60 -18.37
CA VAL A 170 2.30 -7.75 -19.48
C VAL A 170 1.20 -7.68 -20.53
N GLY A 171 0.64 -6.49 -20.71
CA GLY A 171 -0.40 -6.19 -21.69
C GLY A 171 0.17 -5.49 -22.91
N THR A 172 -0.02 -6.06 -24.11
CA THR A 172 0.41 -5.47 -25.38
C THR A 172 -0.73 -5.46 -26.39
N THR A 173 -0.49 -4.88 -27.58
CA THR A 173 -1.40 -4.95 -28.74
C THR A 173 -1.12 -6.17 -29.64
N GLY A 174 -0.30 -7.14 -29.18
CA GLY A 174 0.14 -8.29 -29.98
C GLY A 174 1.47 -8.08 -30.71
N SER A 175 2.19 -7.00 -30.42
CA SER A 175 3.50 -6.72 -31.00
C SER A 175 4.57 -7.70 -30.49
N GLN A 176 5.17 -8.47 -31.41
CA GLN A 176 6.23 -9.43 -31.08
C GLN A 176 7.44 -8.73 -30.47
N ARG A 177 7.81 -7.55 -30.97
CA ARG A 177 8.93 -6.76 -30.43
C ARG A 177 8.70 -6.38 -28.97
N ALA A 178 7.49 -5.95 -28.62
CA ALA A 178 7.14 -5.62 -27.25
C ALA A 178 7.21 -6.85 -26.34
N ILE A 179 6.73 -8.01 -26.83
CA ILE A 179 6.80 -9.29 -26.12
C ILE A 179 8.26 -9.69 -25.86
N ASP A 180 9.12 -9.62 -26.88
CA ASP A 180 10.52 -10.00 -26.79
C ASP A 180 11.29 -9.11 -25.81
N VAL A 181 11.10 -7.79 -25.88
CA VAL A 181 11.73 -6.83 -24.97
C VAL A 181 11.29 -7.11 -23.52
N MET A 182 9.98 -7.25 -23.27
CA MET A 182 9.48 -7.51 -21.91
C MET A 182 9.89 -8.89 -21.38
N ALA A 183 9.99 -9.90 -22.25
CA ALA A 183 10.51 -11.20 -21.88
C ALA A 183 12.00 -11.12 -21.48
N GLN A 184 12.80 -10.32 -22.18
CA GLN A 184 14.20 -10.10 -21.83
C GLN A 184 14.38 -9.31 -20.52
N VAL A 185 13.55 -8.29 -20.27
CA VAL A 185 13.55 -7.52 -19.01
C VAL A 185 13.30 -8.45 -17.81
N TYR A 186 12.39 -9.40 -17.94
CA TYR A 186 12.00 -10.29 -16.84
C TYR A 186 12.69 -11.65 -16.82
N ARG A 187 13.50 -11.96 -17.83
CA ARG A 187 14.28 -13.21 -17.92
C ARG A 187 15.07 -13.51 -16.63
N PRO A 188 15.72 -12.55 -15.95
CA PRO A 188 16.53 -12.86 -14.75
C PRO A 188 15.73 -13.33 -13.52
N LEU A 189 14.40 -13.18 -13.50
CA LEU A 189 13.58 -13.56 -12.34
C LEU A 189 13.61 -15.06 -12.00
N ASN A 190 13.85 -15.92 -12.99
CA ASN A 190 13.83 -17.36 -12.79
C ASN A 190 14.81 -18.05 -13.72
N LEU A 191 15.52 -19.05 -13.20
CA LEU A 191 16.48 -19.85 -13.96
C LEU A 191 15.82 -20.64 -15.10
N ASN A 192 14.57 -21.08 -14.91
CA ASN A 192 13.84 -21.87 -15.90
C ASN A 192 12.92 -20.99 -16.76
N GLN A 193 11.86 -20.45 -16.14
CA GLN A 193 10.90 -19.59 -16.82
C GLN A 193 10.31 -18.60 -15.84
N ALA A 194 10.46 -17.30 -16.12
CA ALA A 194 9.82 -16.26 -15.34
C ALA A 194 8.29 -16.36 -15.48
N PRO A 195 7.50 -16.15 -14.40
CA PRO A 195 6.04 -16.29 -14.43
C PRO A 195 5.37 -15.10 -15.11
N VAL A 196 5.71 -14.84 -16.38
CA VAL A 196 5.20 -13.73 -17.18
C VAL A 196 3.94 -14.16 -17.92
N MET A 197 2.84 -13.46 -17.65
CA MET A 197 1.56 -13.61 -18.32
C MET A 197 1.38 -12.48 -19.34
N PHE A 198 1.41 -12.85 -20.63
CA PHE A 198 1.10 -11.92 -21.72
C PHE A 198 -0.41 -11.89 -21.99
N THR A 199 -0.96 -10.69 -22.17
CA THR A 199 -2.37 -10.47 -22.47
C THR A 199 -2.57 -9.17 -23.28
N GLY A 200 -3.83 -8.78 -23.53
CA GLY A 200 -4.15 -7.49 -24.15
C GLY A 200 -3.85 -6.31 -23.22
N ARG A 201 -3.43 -5.17 -23.77
CA ARG A 201 -3.09 -3.97 -22.98
C ARG A 201 -4.18 -3.54 -21.99
N ARG A 202 -5.41 -3.35 -22.48
CA ARG A 202 -6.57 -3.02 -21.63
C ARG A 202 -6.85 -4.07 -20.57
N THR A 203 -6.66 -5.35 -20.89
CA THR A 203 -6.85 -6.46 -19.95
C THR A 203 -5.84 -6.40 -18.82
N ALA A 204 -4.56 -6.11 -19.10
CA ALA A 204 -3.55 -5.94 -18.06
C ALA A 204 -3.87 -4.79 -17.10
N GLU A 205 -4.31 -3.64 -17.63
CA GLU A 205 -4.77 -2.50 -16.81
C GLU A 205 -5.92 -2.91 -15.89
N LEU A 206 -6.91 -3.64 -16.42
CA LEU A 206 -8.06 -4.09 -15.65
C LEU A 206 -7.70 -5.13 -14.57
N ILE A 207 -6.74 -6.03 -14.85
CA ILE A 207 -6.28 -7.04 -13.88
C ILE A 207 -5.78 -6.39 -12.60
N LYS A 208 -5.08 -5.25 -12.68
CA LYS A 208 -4.58 -4.55 -11.49
C LYS A 208 -5.71 -4.08 -10.59
N TYR A 209 -6.71 -3.40 -11.18
CA TYR A 209 -7.87 -2.92 -10.44
C TYR A 209 -8.72 -4.06 -9.89
N ALA A 210 -8.98 -5.09 -10.70
CA ALA A 210 -9.75 -6.25 -10.27
C ALA A 210 -9.08 -7.00 -9.11
N ALA A 211 -7.75 -7.16 -9.14
CA ALA A 211 -7.00 -7.79 -8.07
C ALA A 211 -7.06 -6.97 -6.77
N ASN A 212 -6.78 -5.67 -6.83
CA ASN A 212 -6.82 -4.80 -5.65
C ASN A 212 -8.25 -4.71 -5.07
N ALA A 213 -9.27 -4.59 -5.93
CA ALA A 213 -10.66 -4.57 -5.51
C ALA A 213 -11.07 -5.90 -4.84
N PHE A 214 -10.67 -7.05 -5.39
CA PHE A 214 -11.00 -8.33 -4.78
C PHE A 214 -10.31 -8.55 -3.44
N LEU A 215 -9.07 -8.10 -3.26
CA LEU A 215 -8.38 -8.12 -1.97
C LEU A 215 -9.09 -7.23 -0.94
N ALA A 216 -9.51 -6.02 -1.34
CA ALA A 216 -10.33 -5.15 -0.50
C ALA A 216 -11.67 -5.82 -0.12
N THR A 217 -12.33 -6.50 -1.08
CA THR A 217 -13.55 -7.28 -0.82
C THR A 217 -13.31 -8.37 0.22
N LYS A 218 -12.21 -9.14 0.15
CA LYS A 218 -11.91 -10.18 1.14
C LYS A 218 -11.77 -9.59 2.55
N ILE A 219 -11.06 -8.47 2.68
CA ILE A 219 -10.88 -7.77 3.96
C ILE A 219 -12.23 -7.27 4.48
N THR A 220 -13.00 -6.58 3.66
CA THR A 220 -14.31 -6.04 4.08
C THR A 220 -15.29 -7.15 4.43
N PHE A 221 -15.32 -8.23 3.66
CA PHE A 221 -16.16 -9.38 3.94
C PHE A 221 -15.86 -9.99 5.31
N ILE A 222 -14.59 -10.28 5.61
CA ILE A 222 -14.25 -10.86 6.92
C ILE A 222 -14.48 -9.88 8.07
N ASN A 223 -14.40 -8.57 7.80
CA ASN A 223 -14.72 -7.52 8.76
C ASN A 223 -16.21 -7.49 9.12
N GLU A 224 -17.12 -7.61 8.14
CA GLU A 224 -18.56 -7.73 8.42
C GLU A 224 -18.88 -9.04 9.17
N MET A 225 -18.19 -10.13 8.82
CA MET A 225 -18.29 -11.38 9.58
C MET A 225 -17.79 -11.22 11.01
N ALA A 226 -16.77 -10.40 11.26
CA ALA A 226 -16.32 -10.08 12.60
C ALA A 226 -17.43 -9.40 13.41
N ASP A 227 -18.09 -8.39 12.83
CA ASP A 227 -19.16 -7.66 13.51
C ASP A 227 -20.35 -8.59 13.82
N LEU A 228 -20.68 -9.51 12.89
CA LEU A 228 -21.67 -10.55 13.14
C LEU A 228 -21.23 -11.52 14.25
N CYS A 229 -19.95 -11.95 14.25
CA CYS A 229 -19.41 -12.83 15.28
C CYS A 229 -19.57 -12.23 16.68
N GLU A 230 -19.36 -10.92 16.84
CA GLU A 230 -19.58 -10.24 18.12
C GLU A 230 -21.04 -10.30 18.56
N ALA A 231 -21.98 -10.12 17.62
CA ALA A 231 -23.41 -10.13 17.91
C ALA A 231 -23.97 -11.51 18.28
N VAL A 232 -23.40 -12.59 17.71
CA VAL A 232 -23.89 -13.96 17.89
C VAL A 232 -23.03 -14.81 18.84
N GLY A 233 -21.95 -14.25 19.38
CA GLY A 233 -21.04 -14.96 20.28
C GLY A 233 -20.14 -15.98 19.59
N ALA A 234 -19.77 -15.74 18.33
CA ALA A 234 -18.79 -16.53 17.58
C ALA A 234 -17.36 -15.95 17.68
N GLU A 235 -16.39 -16.59 17.01
CA GLU A 235 -14.98 -16.17 16.98
C GLU A 235 -14.49 -16.05 15.53
N VAL A 236 -14.18 -14.82 15.10
CA VAL A 236 -13.82 -14.53 13.70
C VAL A 236 -12.51 -15.21 13.27
N GLN A 237 -11.56 -15.43 14.19
CA GLN A 237 -10.34 -16.16 13.85
C GLN A 237 -10.63 -17.62 13.48
N ASP A 238 -11.61 -18.25 14.14
CA ASP A 238 -12.06 -19.59 13.81
C ASP A 238 -12.84 -19.63 12.48
N VAL A 239 -13.71 -18.64 12.24
CA VAL A 239 -14.45 -18.51 10.98
C VAL A 239 -13.48 -18.32 9.81
N SER A 240 -12.52 -17.39 9.95
CA SER A 240 -11.47 -17.10 8.98
C SER A 240 -10.64 -18.35 8.64
N ARG A 241 -10.20 -19.09 9.67
CA ARG A 241 -9.50 -20.36 9.51
C ARG A 241 -10.37 -21.40 8.82
N GLY A 242 -11.62 -21.56 9.26
CA GLY A 242 -12.57 -22.55 8.73
C GLY A 242 -12.80 -22.38 7.23
N ILE A 243 -13.10 -21.16 6.77
CA ILE A 243 -13.29 -20.89 5.33
C ILE A 243 -11.96 -20.90 4.57
N GLY A 244 -10.86 -20.51 5.21
CA GLY A 244 -9.53 -20.43 4.59
C GLY A 244 -8.88 -21.79 4.31
N LEU A 245 -9.37 -22.88 4.92
CA LEU A 245 -8.98 -24.26 4.61
C LEU A 245 -9.50 -24.72 3.24
N ASP A 246 -10.53 -24.06 2.70
CA ASP A 246 -11.00 -24.30 1.34
C ASP A 246 -10.06 -23.62 0.33
N ASN A 247 -9.38 -24.41 -0.49
CA ASN A 247 -8.43 -23.92 -1.49
C ASN A 247 -9.04 -23.00 -2.56
N ARG A 248 -10.37 -23.01 -2.73
CA ARG A 248 -11.09 -22.07 -3.62
C ARG A 248 -11.12 -20.65 -3.04
N ILE A 249 -10.99 -20.52 -1.72
CA ILE A 249 -10.99 -19.24 -0.99
C ILE A 249 -9.56 -18.84 -0.63
N GLY A 250 -8.81 -19.78 -0.05
CA GLY A 250 -7.46 -19.57 0.47
C GLY A 250 -7.41 -18.73 1.74
N SER A 251 -6.37 -18.94 2.56
CA SER A 251 -6.22 -18.39 3.91
C SER A 251 -5.74 -16.92 3.99
N LYS A 252 -5.24 -16.35 2.89
CA LYS A 252 -4.69 -14.98 2.88
C LYS A 252 -5.79 -13.92 2.79
N PHE A 253 -5.51 -12.73 3.35
CA PHE A 253 -6.41 -11.56 3.35
C PHE A 253 -7.76 -11.80 4.05
N LEU A 254 -7.76 -12.64 5.08
CA LEU A 254 -8.94 -12.95 5.92
C LEU A 254 -8.68 -12.62 7.40
N HIS A 255 -7.83 -11.63 7.69
CA HIS A 255 -7.63 -11.14 9.05
C HIS A 255 -8.52 -9.92 9.26
N ALA A 256 -9.51 -10.07 10.13
CA ALA A 256 -10.37 -8.95 10.51
C ALA A 256 -9.56 -7.91 11.28
N GLY A 257 -9.86 -6.63 11.05
CA GLY A 257 -9.17 -5.53 11.73
C GLY A 257 -9.90 -4.21 11.58
N PRO A 258 -9.24 -3.05 11.70
CA PRO A 258 -9.91 -1.74 11.72
C PRO A 258 -10.31 -1.21 10.33
N GLY A 259 -10.26 -2.05 9.29
CA GLY A 259 -10.40 -1.66 7.89
C GLY A 259 -9.04 -1.63 7.17
N TYR A 260 -9.09 -1.44 5.85
CA TYR A 260 -7.89 -1.27 5.02
C TYR A 260 -7.62 0.21 4.73
N GLY A 261 -6.36 0.54 4.48
CA GLY A 261 -5.89 1.87 4.08
C GLY A 261 -4.76 1.77 3.07
N GLY A 262 -3.87 2.75 3.12
CA GLY A 262 -2.68 2.82 2.29
C GLY A 262 -2.92 3.48 0.95
N SER A 263 -1.83 3.69 0.23
CA SER A 263 -1.79 4.36 -1.06
C SER A 263 -2.53 3.67 -2.20
N CYS A 264 -2.84 2.38 -2.08
CA CYS A 264 -3.34 1.56 -3.20
C CYS A 264 -4.83 1.27 -3.11
N PHE A 265 -5.30 0.55 -2.09
CA PHE A 265 -6.66 -0.01 -2.10
C PHE A 265 -7.76 1.05 -2.18
N PRO A 266 -7.81 2.07 -1.30
CA PRO A 266 -8.90 3.06 -1.30
C PRO A 266 -9.02 3.77 -2.66
N LYS A 267 -7.91 4.33 -3.16
CA LYS A 267 -7.91 5.04 -4.45
C LYS A 267 -8.25 4.12 -5.62
N ASP A 268 -7.76 2.88 -5.63
CA ASP A 268 -7.96 1.97 -6.76
C ASP A 268 -9.39 1.45 -6.79
N THR A 269 -10.00 1.15 -5.62
CA THR A 269 -11.41 0.77 -5.56
C THR A 269 -12.33 1.90 -6.02
N LEU A 270 -12.05 3.15 -5.61
CA LEU A 270 -12.82 4.33 -6.05
C LEU A 270 -12.68 4.58 -7.55
N ALA A 271 -11.46 4.53 -8.07
CA ALA A 271 -11.23 4.72 -9.50
C ALA A 271 -11.86 3.60 -10.35
N LEU A 272 -11.91 2.34 -9.86
CA LEU A 272 -12.62 1.25 -10.54
C LEU A 272 -14.14 1.48 -10.54
N VAL A 273 -14.72 1.88 -9.40
CA VAL A 273 -16.15 2.23 -9.31
C VAL A 273 -16.48 3.34 -10.30
N LYS A 274 -15.67 4.39 -10.34
CA LYS A 274 -15.89 5.51 -11.23
C LYS A 274 -15.73 5.14 -12.71
N THR A 275 -14.74 4.31 -13.03
CA THR A 275 -14.59 3.72 -14.36
C THR A 275 -15.85 2.92 -14.75
N GLY A 276 -16.38 2.09 -13.85
CA GLY A 276 -17.61 1.35 -14.10
C GLY A 276 -18.81 2.26 -14.39
N GLN A 277 -18.94 3.38 -13.67
CA GLN A 277 -19.99 4.38 -13.90
C GLN A 277 -19.85 5.07 -15.26
N ASP A 278 -18.64 5.42 -15.67
CA ASP A 278 -18.40 6.08 -16.96
C ASP A 278 -18.64 5.16 -18.17
N TYR A 279 -18.55 3.85 -17.97
CA TYR A 279 -18.88 2.81 -18.96
C TYR A 279 -20.27 2.19 -18.73
N ASP A 280 -21.15 2.85 -17.98
CA ASP A 280 -22.54 2.40 -17.71
C ASP A 280 -22.64 0.96 -17.16
N THR A 281 -21.61 0.50 -16.44
CA THR A 281 -21.52 -0.83 -15.82
C THR A 281 -21.16 -0.72 -14.34
N PRO A 282 -22.12 -0.38 -13.45
CA PRO A 282 -21.85 -0.18 -12.03
C PRO A 282 -21.30 -1.42 -11.33
N ILE A 283 -20.23 -1.26 -10.54
CA ILE A 283 -19.54 -2.35 -9.82
C ILE A 283 -20.03 -2.41 -8.37
N ARG A 284 -21.30 -2.81 -8.19
CA ARG A 284 -22.03 -2.72 -6.91
C ARG A 284 -21.34 -3.36 -5.71
N ILE A 285 -20.68 -4.51 -5.91
CA ILE A 285 -19.95 -5.19 -4.83
C ILE A 285 -18.83 -4.28 -4.31
N VAL A 286 -18.08 -3.65 -5.22
CA VAL A 286 -16.94 -2.78 -4.85
C VAL A 286 -17.45 -1.46 -4.25
N GLU A 287 -18.56 -0.92 -4.74
CA GLU A 287 -19.22 0.25 -4.13
C GLU A 287 -19.55 0.00 -2.65
N THR A 288 -20.18 -1.13 -2.33
CA THR A 288 -20.46 -1.52 -0.95
C THR A 288 -19.17 -1.72 -0.15
N VAL A 289 -18.15 -2.35 -0.73
CA VAL A 289 -16.86 -2.59 -0.07
C VAL A 289 -16.18 -1.30 0.37
N VAL A 290 -16.26 -0.24 -0.44
CA VAL A 290 -15.75 1.10 -0.10
C VAL A 290 -16.55 1.69 1.06
N GLN A 291 -17.89 1.72 0.94
CA GLN A 291 -18.76 2.31 1.96
C GLN A 291 -18.60 1.65 3.33
N VAL A 292 -18.57 0.32 3.37
CA VAL A 292 -18.41 -0.45 4.61
C VAL A 292 -17.04 -0.18 5.24
N ASN A 293 -15.97 -0.09 4.44
CA ASN A 293 -14.63 0.18 4.97
C ASN A 293 -14.53 1.57 5.63
N ASP A 294 -15.13 2.60 5.02
CA ASP A 294 -15.12 3.97 5.57
C ASP A 294 -15.90 4.05 6.89
N LEU A 295 -17.07 3.41 6.94
CA LEU A 295 -17.87 3.31 8.16
C LEU A 295 -17.14 2.53 9.25
N ARG A 296 -16.43 1.46 8.87
CA ARG A 296 -15.70 0.59 9.78
C ARG A 296 -14.59 1.33 10.53
N LYS A 297 -13.76 2.11 9.83
CA LYS A 297 -12.66 2.87 10.48
C LYS A 297 -13.19 3.76 11.61
N ARG A 298 -14.30 4.48 11.36
CA ARG A 298 -14.98 5.30 12.38
C ARG A 298 -15.65 4.47 13.47
N ALA A 299 -16.20 3.31 13.13
CA ALA A 299 -16.81 2.39 14.10
C ALA A 299 -15.79 1.86 15.12
N MET A 300 -14.52 1.70 14.75
CA MET A 300 -13.46 1.30 15.67
C MET A 300 -13.22 2.34 16.76
N GLY A 301 -13.28 3.64 16.45
CA GLY A 301 -13.26 4.70 17.45
C GLY A 301 -14.40 4.55 18.48
N ARG A 302 -15.62 4.32 18.00
CA ARG A 302 -16.78 4.05 18.89
C ARG A 302 -16.62 2.78 19.72
N LYS A 303 -15.99 1.74 19.17
CA LYS A 303 -15.68 0.49 19.89
C LYS A 303 -14.72 0.75 21.06
N ILE A 304 -13.72 1.62 20.88
CA ILE A 304 -12.81 2.05 21.95
C ILE A 304 -13.56 2.84 23.02
N VAL A 305 -14.42 3.80 22.63
CA VAL A 305 -15.25 4.55 23.59
C VAL A 305 -16.17 3.63 24.39
N LYS A 306 -16.77 2.62 23.75
CA LYS A 306 -17.56 1.60 24.44
C LYS A 306 -16.72 0.79 25.43
N ALA A 307 -15.49 0.42 25.06
CA ALA A 307 -14.57 -0.31 25.95
C ALA A 307 -14.13 0.53 27.17
N LEU A 308 -14.14 1.87 27.06
CA LEU A 308 -13.96 2.81 28.17
C LEU A 308 -15.21 2.99 29.05
N GLY A 309 -16.27 2.23 28.82
CA GLY A 309 -17.54 2.35 29.56
C GLY A 309 -18.52 3.36 28.96
N GLY A 310 -18.26 3.85 27.75
CA GLY A 310 -19.16 4.76 27.01
C GLY A 310 -18.83 6.24 27.18
N GLU A 311 -17.89 6.62 28.05
CA GLU A 311 -17.44 8.00 28.24
C GLU A 311 -15.92 8.12 28.12
N ALA A 312 -15.46 8.90 27.13
CA ALA A 312 -14.03 9.11 26.86
C ALA A 312 -13.55 10.53 27.20
N ARG A 313 -14.44 11.43 27.64
CA ARG A 313 -14.10 12.82 27.92
C ARG A 313 -13.05 12.91 29.03
N GLY A 314 -11.92 13.54 28.71
CA GLY A 314 -10.80 13.72 29.65
C GLY A 314 -9.96 12.47 29.91
N LYS A 315 -10.34 11.31 29.34
CA LYS A 315 -9.58 10.06 29.39
C LYS A 315 -8.36 10.13 28.45
N THR A 316 -7.31 9.42 28.80
CA THR A 316 -6.10 9.30 27.97
C THR A 316 -6.08 7.93 27.27
N VAL A 317 -5.96 7.93 25.95
CA VAL A 317 -5.89 6.72 25.14
C VAL A 317 -4.51 6.61 24.50
N ALA A 318 -3.82 5.51 24.77
CA ALA A 318 -2.54 5.16 24.15
C ALA A 318 -2.78 4.39 22.85
N LEU A 319 -2.29 4.90 21.72
CA LEU A 319 -2.38 4.25 20.41
C LEU A 319 -1.02 3.64 20.02
N LEU A 320 -1.01 2.33 19.79
CA LEU A 320 0.14 1.60 19.24
C LEU A 320 -0.09 1.29 17.77
N GLY A 321 0.76 1.87 16.93
CA GLY A 321 0.67 1.79 15.48
C GLY A 321 -0.18 2.92 14.89
N LEU A 322 0.39 3.62 13.93
CA LEU A 322 -0.22 4.75 13.23
C LEU A 322 -0.32 4.50 11.72
N THR A 323 0.66 3.81 11.14
CA THR A 323 0.67 3.56 9.68
C THR A 323 -0.41 2.57 9.28
N PHE A 324 -0.77 2.52 7.99
CA PHE A 324 -1.90 1.69 7.56
C PHE A 324 -1.65 0.17 7.73
N LYS A 325 -0.37 -0.22 7.80
CA LYS A 325 0.13 -1.57 8.00
C LYS A 325 1.59 -1.51 8.50
N PRO A 326 2.16 -2.60 9.05
CA PRO A 326 3.56 -2.58 9.49
C PRO A 326 4.56 -2.49 8.33
N ASN A 327 5.81 -2.19 8.69
CA ASN A 327 7.00 -2.11 7.82
C ASN A 327 6.94 -1.01 6.74
N THR A 328 6.23 0.08 7.00
CA THR A 328 6.16 1.27 6.15
C THR A 328 5.91 2.49 7.04
N ASP A 329 6.29 3.67 6.58
CA ASP A 329 6.00 4.98 7.16
C ASP A 329 4.72 5.61 6.58
N ASP A 330 4.05 4.93 5.64
CA ASP A 330 2.91 5.49 4.90
C ASP A 330 1.65 5.63 5.78
N MET A 331 1.19 6.88 5.88
CA MET A 331 -0.01 7.29 6.61
C MET A 331 -1.24 7.49 5.72
N ARG A 332 -1.12 7.37 4.39
CA ARG A 332 -2.24 7.61 3.47
C ARG A 332 -3.40 6.67 3.75
N ASP A 333 -4.59 7.23 3.95
CA ASP A 333 -5.83 6.51 4.28
C ASP A 333 -5.72 5.55 5.48
N ALA A 334 -4.74 5.75 6.37
CA ALA A 334 -4.53 4.89 7.53
C ALA A 334 -5.78 4.87 8.44
N PRO A 335 -6.20 3.69 8.96
CA PRO A 335 -7.33 3.60 9.88
C PRO A 335 -7.17 4.45 11.14
N SER A 336 -5.93 4.64 11.60
CA SER A 336 -5.56 5.47 12.75
C SER A 336 -6.10 6.90 12.65
N LEU A 337 -6.09 7.52 11.47
CA LEU A 337 -6.59 8.89 11.25
C LEU A 337 -8.06 9.02 11.63
N ALA A 338 -8.90 8.10 11.15
CA ALA A 338 -10.33 8.10 11.46
C ALA A 338 -10.62 7.67 12.91
N ILE A 339 -9.79 6.81 13.49
CA ILE A 339 -9.88 6.41 14.90
C ILE A 339 -9.56 7.59 15.81
N VAL A 340 -8.46 8.30 15.55
CA VAL A 340 -8.05 9.50 16.29
C VAL A 340 -9.14 10.55 16.24
N GLN A 341 -9.64 10.89 15.05
CA GLN A 341 -10.73 11.87 14.91
C GLN A 341 -11.96 11.49 15.76
N ALA A 342 -12.38 10.21 15.73
CA ALA A 342 -13.53 9.76 16.51
C ALA A 342 -13.30 9.81 18.03
N LEU A 343 -12.06 9.65 18.49
CA LEU A 343 -11.70 9.77 19.91
C LEU A 343 -11.63 11.23 20.36
N GLU A 344 -11.11 12.11 19.50
CA GLU A 344 -11.08 13.56 19.74
C GLU A 344 -12.48 14.15 19.80
N ASP A 345 -13.37 13.75 18.89
CA ASP A 345 -14.78 14.13 18.90
C ASP A 345 -15.48 13.70 20.21
N ALA A 346 -15.01 12.61 20.82
CA ALA A 346 -15.47 12.11 22.12
C ALA A 346 -14.78 12.78 23.33
N GLY A 347 -13.81 13.68 23.10
CA GLY A 347 -13.11 14.45 24.12
C GLY A 347 -11.95 13.71 24.80
N ALA A 348 -11.42 12.65 24.19
CA ALA A 348 -10.26 11.93 24.69
C ALA A 348 -8.95 12.68 24.39
N LYS A 349 -7.94 12.47 25.22
CA LYS A 349 -6.54 12.84 24.94
C LYS A 349 -5.84 11.63 24.33
N ILE A 350 -5.04 11.84 23.29
CA ILE A 350 -4.34 10.76 22.61
C ILE A 350 -2.84 10.90 22.80
N VAL A 351 -2.21 9.80 23.18
CA VAL A 351 -0.75 9.60 23.11
C VAL A 351 -0.50 8.43 22.16
N ALA A 352 0.43 8.55 21.22
CA ALA A 352 0.65 7.51 20.23
C ALA A 352 2.12 7.20 20.01
N TYR A 353 2.37 5.96 19.58
CA TYR A 353 3.68 5.49 19.15
C TYR A 353 3.54 4.57 17.92
N ASP A 354 4.39 4.79 16.94
CA ASP A 354 4.64 3.94 15.78
C ASP A 354 6.16 3.84 15.57
N PRO A 355 6.74 2.67 15.24
CA PRO A 355 8.18 2.55 15.05
C PRO A 355 8.75 3.43 13.94
N GLU A 356 8.01 3.64 12.84
CA GLU A 356 8.54 4.31 11.64
C GLU A 356 7.63 5.47 11.16
N GLY A 357 6.37 5.51 11.58
CA GLY A 357 5.38 6.48 11.10
C GLY A 357 5.35 7.83 11.83
N MET A 358 6.16 8.04 12.87
CA MET A 358 6.01 9.21 13.77
C MET A 358 6.20 10.55 13.06
N GLU A 359 7.25 10.68 12.25
CA GLU A 359 7.57 11.94 11.55
C GLU A 359 6.49 12.31 10.53
N VAL A 360 5.95 11.32 9.83
CA VAL A 360 4.89 11.50 8.83
C VAL A 360 3.53 11.74 9.49
N ALA A 361 3.26 11.08 10.63
CA ALA A 361 1.99 11.19 11.34
C ALA A 361 1.82 12.50 12.12
N ALA A 362 2.89 13.04 12.72
CA ALA A 362 2.84 14.25 13.55
C ALA A 362 2.14 15.46 12.87
N PRO A 363 2.49 15.85 11.63
CA PRO A 363 1.80 16.96 10.96
C PRO A 363 0.34 16.63 10.56
N LEU A 364 -0.02 15.35 10.45
CA LEU A 364 -1.38 14.91 10.11
C LEU A 364 -2.30 14.84 11.34
N MET A 365 -1.73 14.75 12.54
CA MET A 365 -2.44 14.58 13.82
C MET A 365 -1.89 15.54 14.89
N PRO A 366 -2.04 16.87 14.72
CA PRO A 366 -1.36 17.88 15.55
C PRO A 366 -1.78 17.87 17.04
N SER A 367 -2.94 17.28 17.35
CA SER A 367 -3.50 17.12 18.70
C SER A 367 -3.00 15.86 19.41
N VAL A 368 -2.34 14.94 18.71
CA VAL A 368 -1.80 13.70 19.26
C VAL A 368 -0.41 13.94 19.85
N THR A 369 -0.20 13.50 21.09
CA THR A 369 1.14 13.50 21.70
C THR A 369 1.94 12.32 21.18
N MET A 370 3.08 12.60 20.56
CA MET A 370 3.97 11.60 19.99
C MET A 370 4.98 11.10 21.03
N ALA A 371 4.85 9.84 21.45
CA ALA A 371 5.75 9.19 22.41
C ALA A 371 6.99 8.58 21.72
N LYS A 372 8.04 8.28 22.48
CA LYS A 372 9.29 7.68 21.98
C LYS A 372 9.26 6.17 21.92
N ASP A 373 8.42 5.53 22.74
CA ASP A 373 8.22 4.09 22.74
C ASP A 373 6.81 3.71 23.21
N ALA A 374 6.48 2.42 23.06
CA ALA A 374 5.18 1.87 23.42
C ALA A 374 4.87 1.96 24.94
N TYR A 375 5.89 1.95 25.80
CA TYR A 375 5.71 2.03 27.26
C TYR A 375 5.49 3.47 27.72
N GLU A 376 6.18 4.44 27.12
CA GLU A 376 5.91 5.85 27.33
C GLU A 376 4.49 6.19 26.89
N ALA A 377 4.05 5.71 25.71
CA ALA A 377 2.69 5.92 25.23
C ALA A 377 1.63 5.41 26.22
N ALA A 378 1.87 4.27 26.87
CA ALA A 378 0.94 3.64 27.80
C ALA A 378 0.94 4.27 29.21
N THR A 379 1.96 5.04 29.57
CA THR A 379 2.10 5.56 30.94
C THR A 379 0.95 6.50 31.30
N GLY A 380 0.18 6.17 32.34
CA GLY A 380 -0.99 6.93 32.78
C GLY A 380 -2.20 6.86 31.83
N ALA A 381 -2.18 5.97 30.83
CA ALA A 381 -3.31 5.81 29.93
C ALA A 381 -4.49 5.08 30.61
N ASP A 382 -5.72 5.46 30.26
CA ASP A 382 -6.94 4.77 30.67
C ASP A 382 -7.24 3.55 29.78
N ALA A 383 -6.78 3.59 28.52
CA ALA A 383 -6.86 2.47 27.58
C ALA A 383 -5.62 2.41 26.68
N LEU A 384 -5.21 1.18 26.37
CA LEU A 384 -4.21 0.87 25.35
C LEU A 384 -4.92 0.31 24.12
N VAL A 385 -4.63 0.85 22.95
CA VAL A 385 -5.26 0.48 21.68
C VAL A 385 -4.19 0.09 20.69
N LEU A 386 -4.23 -1.15 20.20
CA LEU A 386 -3.39 -1.58 19.10
C LEU A 386 -4.14 -1.39 17.78
N VAL A 387 -3.58 -0.57 16.89
CA VAL A 387 -4.17 -0.27 15.57
C VAL A 387 -3.39 -0.94 14.44
N THR A 388 -2.06 -1.05 14.55
CA THR A 388 -1.18 -1.61 13.51
C THR A 388 -0.24 -2.67 14.10
N GLU A 389 -0.21 -3.84 13.47
CA GLU A 389 0.34 -5.10 13.96
C GLU A 389 1.86 -5.26 13.77
N TRP A 390 2.62 -4.22 14.09
CA TRP A 390 4.09 -4.27 14.09
C TRP A 390 4.60 -5.45 14.93
N ASP A 391 5.59 -6.17 14.41
CA ASP A 391 6.13 -7.36 15.09
C ASP A 391 6.64 -7.03 16.50
N ALA A 392 7.24 -5.86 16.69
CA ALA A 392 7.70 -5.35 17.98
C ALA A 392 6.57 -5.27 19.03
N PHE A 393 5.32 -5.07 18.61
CA PHE A 393 4.19 -5.03 19.53
C PHE A 393 3.74 -6.43 19.97
N ARG A 394 4.05 -7.50 19.24
CA ARG A 394 3.58 -8.86 19.58
C ARG A 394 4.24 -9.45 20.82
N ALA A 395 5.38 -8.90 21.24
CA ALA A 395 6.18 -9.41 22.35
C ALA A 395 6.34 -8.42 23.51
N LEU A 396 5.45 -7.41 23.60
CA LEU A 396 5.50 -6.45 24.70
C LEU A 396 5.21 -7.13 26.05
N ASP A 397 5.91 -6.67 27.09
CA ASP A 397 5.59 -7.03 28.48
C ASP A 397 4.25 -6.40 28.91
N LEU A 398 3.18 -7.17 28.76
CA LEU A 398 1.82 -6.76 29.11
C LEU A 398 1.66 -6.44 30.61
N LYS A 399 2.40 -7.11 31.51
CA LYS A 399 2.32 -6.83 32.95
C LYS A 399 2.92 -5.47 33.26
N ARG A 400 4.06 -5.14 32.65
CA ARG A 400 4.68 -3.82 32.76
C ARG A 400 3.75 -2.72 32.24
N LEU A 401 3.08 -2.95 31.10
CA LEU A 401 2.12 -2.01 30.55
C LEU A 401 0.95 -1.78 31.51
N ALA A 402 0.31 -2.86 31.97
CA ALA A 402 -0.81 -2.78 32.91
C ALA A 402 -0.44 -2.05 34.21
N ALA A 403 0.76 -2.28 34.75
CA ALA A 403 1.24 -1.61 35.97
C ALA A 403 1.50 -0.11 35.79
N SER A 404 1.73 0.37 34.57
CA SER A 404 1.99 1.77 34.26
C SER A 404 0.74 2.58 33.88
N MET A 405 -0.39 1.89 33.68
CA MET A 405 -1.65 2.47 33.21
C MET A 405 -2.60 2.81 34.37
N ASN A 406 -3.51 3.77 34.14
CA ASN A 406 -4.59 4.10 35.07
C ASN A 406 -5.77 3.13 34.97
N GLY A 407 -6.00 2.56 33.78
CA GLY A 407 -7.09 1.64 33.49
C GLY A 407 -6.60 0.30 32.93
N PRO A 408 -7.31 -0.81 33.18
CA PRO A 408 -6.95 -2.13 32.65
C PRO A 408 -7.51 -2.36 31.24
N VAL A 409 -7.82 -1.32 30.46
CA VAL A 409 -8.50 -1.51 29.16
C VAL A 409 -7.47 -1.75 28.05
N LEU A 410 -7.56 -2.90 27.39
CA LEU A 410 -6.79 -3.21 26.18
C LEU A 410 -7.76 -3.45 25.02
N VAL A 411 -7.63 -2.66 23.95
CA VAL A 411 -8.37 -2.83 22.70
C VAL A 411 -7.42 -3.27 21.61
N ASP A 412 -7.48 -4.55 21.24
CA ASP A 412 -6.68 -5.12 20.17
C ASP A 412 -7.50 -5.14 18.87
N LEU A 413 -7.25 -4.19 17.98
CA LEU A 413 -7.95 -4.10 16.70
C LEU A 413 -7.34 -5.00 15.62
N ARG A 414 -6.25 -5.73 15.91
CA ARG A 414 -5.57 -6.63 14.96
C ARG A 414 -5.54 -8.08 15.42
N ASN A 415 -6.12 -8.37 16.58
CA ASN A 415 -6.27 -9.70 17.16
C ASN A 415 -4.92 -10.43 17.35
N ILE A 416 -3.83 -9.71 17.65
CA ILE A 416 -2.50 -10.31 17.85
C ILE A 416 -2.37 -10.97 19.23
N TYR A 417 -3.07 -10.48 20.26
CA TYR A 417 -2.93 -10.98 21.62
C TYR A 417 -3.93 -12.09 21.92
N PRO A 418 -3.48 -13.24 22.42
CA PRO A 418 -4.37 -14.26 22.97
C PRO A 418 -5.09 -13.72 24.22
N ARG A 419 -6.41 -13.97 24.31
CA ARG A 419 -7.24 -13.53 25.44
C ARG A 419 -6.64 -13.89 26.80
N ARG A 420 -6.22 -15.14 26.95
CA ARG A 420 -5.67 -15.67 28.20
C ARG A 420 -4.43 -14.91 28.67
N GLU A 421 -3.57 -14.48 27.74
CA GLU A 421 -2.33 -13.77 28.08
C GLU A 421 -2.61 -12.35 28.53
N ALA A 422 -3.48 -11.63 27.82
CA ALA A 422 -3.91 -10.28 28.21
C ALA A 422 -4.62 -10.27 29.57
N GLU A 423 -5.54 -11.19 29.80
CA GLU A 423 -6.28 -11.29 31.07
C GLU A 423 -5.35 -11.68 32.24
N ALA A 424 -4.40 -12.59 32.02
CA ALA A 424 -3.39 -12.94 33.03
C ALA A 424 -2.42 -11.80 33.36
N ALA A 425 -2.28 -10.82 32.45
CA ALA A 425 -1.53 -9.59 32.70
C ALA A 425 -2.37 -8.50 33.41
N GLY A 426 -3.67 -8.71 33.59
CA GLY A 426 -4.58 -7.79 34.27
C GLY A 426 -5.43 -6.91 33.34
N PHE A 427 -5.47 -7.18 32.04
CA PHE A 427 -6.27 -6.41 31.09
C PHE A 427 -7.69 -6.96 30.90
N ALA A 428 -8.67 -6.05 30.82
CA ALA A 428 -9.96 -6.26 30.20
C ALA A 428 -9.80 -6.14 28.67
N LEU A 429 -9.62 -7.28 28.00
CA LEU A 429 -9.36 -7.33 26.57
C LEU A 429 -10.64 -7.23 25.73
N THR A 430 -10.66 -6.26 24.83
CA THR A 430 -11.59 -6.13 23.71
C THR A 430 -10.89 -6.44 22.39
N ARG A 431 -11.47 -7.34 21.59
CA ARG A 431 -10.97 -7.76 20.26
C ARG A 431 -11.99 -7.45 19.17
N VAL A 432 -11.57 -7.56 17.92
CA VAL A 432 -12.46 -7.48 16.74
C VAL A 432 -12.98 -8.87 16.40
N GLY A 433 -14.29 -9.09 16.45
CA GLY A 433 -14.90 -10.36 16.09
C GLY A 433 -14.73 -11.49 17.11
N GLY A 434 -14.31 -11.17 18.34
CA GLY A 434 -14.19 -12.13 19.42
C GLY A 434 -15.41 -12.11 20.35
N LYS A 435 -15.59 -13.20 21.12
CA LYS A 435 -16.61 -13.25 22.18
C LYS A 435 -16.39 -12.08 23.15
N GLY A 436 -17.45 -11.31 23.38
CA GLY A 436 -17.44 -10.22 24.36
C GLY A 436 -17.06 -10.75 25.75
N VAL A 437 -16.52 -9.86 26.60
CA VAL A 437 -16.34 -10.17 28.03
C VAL A 437 -17.73 -10.49 28.57
N SER A 438 -17.96 -11.73 29.01
CA SER A 438 -19.20 -12.09 29.69
C SER A 438 -19.34 -11.18 30.90
N ALA A 439 -20.46 -10.44 30.95
CA ALA A 439 -20.83 -9.60 32.09
C ALA A 439 -20.99 -10.43 33.37
#